data_AF-A0A958H1D1-F1
#
_entry.id   AF-A0A958H1D1-F1
#
_cell.length_a   1.000
_cell.length_b   1.000
_cell.length_c   1.000
_cell.angle_alpha   90.00
_cell.angle_beta   90.00
_cell.angle_gamma   90.00
#
_symmetry.space_group_name_H-M   'P 1'
#
loop_
_entity.id
_entity.type
_entity.pdbx_description
1 polymer ?
#
loop_
_entity_poly.entity_id
_entity_poly.type
_entity_poly.pdbx_seq_one_letter_code
_entity_poly.pdbx_strand_id
1 'polypeptide(L)'
;MEQKQRISQRVVIIAAILSGLLTLLSGAVQASSPGNIISGEESAKINKIAPEVQQVLSSLQADEITTVIVRLKAQANLLAITDRNRRIRIEKVINALQNMANATQNRIEALLRSRAAEGKVDQFESFWVFNGLAVTATADVIAELAALPEVDTITPNTTIQAPAPQTAGGTPEPNLAKVNAPAMWSLGFRGQGIVVANMDTGVNVTHPDLAAQWRGGSNSWFDPNGQHPTTPIDFDGHGTWTMGTMVGRDAGGSAIGVAPEAQWIAVKIFNDQGSATVAGIHAGYQWLLDPDGNPATDDTPHVVNNSWTYS
;
A
#
# COMPACT_ATOMS: atom_id res chain seq x y z
N MET A 1 65.60 22.71 39.78
CA MET A 1 64.50 22.07 39.05
C MET A 1 65.09 21.18 37.96
N GLU A 2 65.29 19.90 38.31
CA GLU A 2 65.23 18.76 37.39
C GLU A 2 63.91 18.80 36.59
N GLN A 3 63.72 18.29 35.37
CA GLN A 3 64.13 17.03 34.75
C GLN A 3 63.87 17.19 33.22
N LYS A 4 64.85 16.98 32.34
CA LYS A 4 65.10 15.77 31.51
C LYS A 4 64.01 15.45 30.46
N GLN A 5 64.32 15.60 29.16
CA GLN A 5 64.89 14.60 28.20
C GLN A 5 63.82 13.62 27.66
N ARG A 6 63.79 13.11 26.42
CA ARG A 6 64.63 13.11 25.20
C ARG A 6 63.75 12.46 24.10
N ILE A 7 63.71 12.95 22.86
CA ILE A 7 64.47 12.49 21.67
C ILE A 7 64.38 10.97 21.37
N SER A 8 63.86 10.61 20.18
CA SER A 8 64.69 10.01 19.10
C SER A 8 63.91 9.71 17.82
N GLN A 9 64.44 10.22 16.71
CA GLN A 9 64.20 9.81 15.32
C GLN A 9 64.73 8.39 15.05
N ARG A 10 64.29 7.76 13.95
CA ARG A 10 64.96 6.60 13.34
C ARG A 10 65.12 6.76 11.83
N VAL A 11 66.30 6.35 11.40
CA VAL A 11 66.91 6.32 10.06
C VAL A 11 66.59 4.99 9.35
N VAL A 12 66.56 5.01 8.02
CA VAL A 12 66.53 3.84 7.12
C VAL A 12 67.91 3.70 6.45
N ILE A 13 68.41 2.47 6.24
CA ILE A 13 69.00 1.93 4.98
C ILE A 13 69.63 0.53 5.20
N ILE A 14 69.03 -0.44 4.49
CA ILE A 14 69.53 -1.59 3.68
C ILE A 14 70.86 -2.29 4.05
N ALA A 15 70.78 -3.62 4.23
CA ALA A 15 71.85 -4.58 3.93
C ALA A 15 71.25 -5.88 3.33
N ALA A 16 71.95 -6.45 2.34
CA ALA A 16 71.59 -7.67 1.61
C ALA A 16 72.39 -8.88 2.11
N ILE A 17 71.79 -10.09 2.18
CA ILE A 17 72.50 -11.39 2.19
C ILE A 17 71.67 -12.47 1.48
N LEU A 18 72.37 -13.29 0.69
CA LEU A 18 71.92 -14.42 -0.11
C LEU A 18 72.35 -15.75 0.57
N SER A 19 71.46 -16.74 0.67
CA SER A 19 71.66 -18.21 0.80
C SER A 19 70.33 -18.78 1.35
N GLY A 20 69.69 -19.87 0.91
CA GLY A 20 70.12 -21.07 0.19
C GLY A 20 69.93 -22.28 1.11
N LEU A 21 68.73 -22.89 1.22
CA LEU A 21 68.52 -24.31 1.56
C LEU A 21 67.03 -24.74 1.61
N LEU A 22 66.73 -25.78 0.84
CA LEU A 22 65.93 -26.99 1.15
C LEU A 22 64.86 -26.93 2.26
N THR A 23 63.58 -27.17 1.91
CA THR A 23 62.56 -27.64 2.86
C THR A 23 61.55 -28.62 2.24
N LEU A 24 61.38 -29.74 2.94
CA LEU A 24 60.29 -30.71 2.82
C LEU A 24 59.03 -30.17 3.51
N LEU A 25 57.88 -30.43 2.88
CA LEU A 25 56.51 -30.61 3.41
C LEU A 25 56.15 -29.96 4.76
N SER A 26 55.32 -28.91 4.69
CA SER A 26 54.20 -28.72 5.63
C SER A 26 53.12 -27.86 4.95
N GLY A 27 51.86 -28.21 5.20
CA GLY A 27 50.70 -27.65 4.52
C GLY A 27 50.45 -26.18 4.83
N ALA A 28 49.89 -25.48 3.84
CA ALA A 28 49.19 -24.23 4.05
C ALA A 28 47.89 -24.29 3.25
N VAL A 29 46.81 -24.62 3.96
CA VAL A 29 45.45 -24.29 3.54
C VAL A 29 45.41 -22.77 3.43
N GLN A 30 45.23 -22.24 2.22
CA GLN A 30 44.90 -20.84 2.04
C GLN A 30 43.52 -20.62 2.68
N ALA A 31 43.52 -19.95 3.83
CA ALA A 31 42.31 -19.44 4.45
C ALA A 31 41.77 -18.31 3.57
N SER A 32 40.85 -18.65 2.65
CA SER A 32 39.87 -17.72 2.15
C SER A 32 39.07 -17.19 3.34
N SER A 33 38.98 -15.87 3.48
CA SER A 33 38.05 -15.22 4.41
C SER A 33 36.66 -15.85 4.29
N PRO A 34 35.89 -16.01 5.40
CA PRO A 34 34.55 -16.57 5.33
C PRO A 34 33.62 -15.57 4.64
N GLY A 35 33.61 -15.60 3.31
CA GLY A 35 32.51 -15.06 2.53
C GLY A 35 31.29 -15.89 2.87
N ASN A 36 30.23 -15.23 3.33
CA ASN A 36 28.97 -15.84 3.68
C ASN A 36 28.38 -16.48 2.40
N ILE A 37 28.65 -17.77 2.16
CA ILE A 37 28.04 -18.52 1.05
C ILE A 37 26.62 -18.84 1.49
N ILE A 38 25.73 -17.87 1.27
CA ILE A 38 24.30 -18.08 1.41
C ILE A 38 23.91 -19.12 0.35
N SER A 39 23.31 -20.22 0.76
CA SER A 39 22.85 -21.28 -0.15
C SER A 39 21.89 -20.70 -1.20
N GLY A 40 21.78 -21.31 -2.38
CA GLY A 40 20.87 -20.81 -3.45
C GLY A 40 19.41 -20.71 -3.01
N GLU A 41 18.96 -21.61 -2.13
CA GLU A 41 17.62 -21.56 -1.53
C GLU A 41 17.47 -20.41 -0.53
N GLU A 42 18.49 -20.13 0.26
CA GLU A 42 18.46 -19.04 1.24
C GLU A 42 18.62 -17.67 0.59
N SER A 43 19.41 -17.58 -0.49
CA SER A 43 19.47 -16.40 -1.35
C SER A 43 18.13 -16.15 -2.05
N ALA A 44 17.45 -17.20 -2.53
CA ALA A 44 16.12 -17.06 -3.14
C ALA A 44 15.04 -16.63 -2.12
N LYS A 45 15.14 -17.06 -0.85
CA LYS A 45 14.26 -16.61 0.24
C LYS A 45 14.47 -15.13 0.55
N ILE A 46 15.73 -14.71 0.73
CA ILE A 46 16.12 -13.31 0.97
C ILE A 46 15.63 -12.42 -0.18
N ASN A 47 15.71 -12.88 -1.43
CA ASN A 47 15.26 -12.10 -2.59
C ASN A 47 13.75 -11.80 -2.62
N LYS A 48 12.91 -12.51 -1.87
CA LYS A 48 11.46 -12.22 -1.80
C LYS A 48 11.11 -11.18 -0.75
N ILE A 49 11.92 -11.06 0.30
CA ILE A 49 11.68 -10.13 1.41
C ILE A 49 12.32 -8.79 1.04
N ALA A 50 11.53 -7.72 1.00
CA ALA A 50 12.04 -6.38 0.72
C ALA A 50 13.12 -5.96 1.76
N PRO A 51 14.17 -5.23 1.36
CA PRO A 51 15.26 -4.83 2.26
C PRO A 51 14.78 -4.14 3.55
N GLU A 52 13.76 -3.30 3.44
CA GLU A 52 13.14 -2.58 4.57
C GLU A 52 12.53 -3.56 5.57
N VAL A 53 11.88 -4.63 5.08
CA VAL A 53 11.35 -5.69 5.94
C VAL A 53 12.49 -6.47 6.57
N GLN A 54 13.53 -6.82 5.82
CA GLN A 54 14.70 -7.52 6.38
C GLN A 54 15.33 -6.73 7.54
N GLN A 55 15.45 -5.41 7.39
CA GLN A 55 15.97 -4.54 8.44
C GLN A 55 15.08 -4.60 9.69
N VAL A 56 13.76 -4.49 9.54
CA VAL A 56 12.82 -4.63 10.66
C VAL A 56 12.97 -5.99 11.32
N LEU A 57 12.92 -7.09 10.55
CA LEU A 57 13.04 -8.45 11.07
C LEU A 57 14.33 -8.68 11.85
N SER A 58 15.45 -8.07 11.44
CA SER A 58 16.74 -8.19 12.14
C SER A 58 16.78 -7.47 13.50
N SER A 59 15.83 -6.56 13.75
CA SER A 59 15.74 -5.79 14.99
C SER A 59 14.68 -6.30 15.97
N LEU A 60 13.75 -7.14 15.50
CA LEU A 60 12.68 -7.69 16.32
C LEU A 60 13.21 -8.68 17.35
N GLN A 61 12.64 -8.65 18.55
CA GLN A 61 12.78 -9.74 19.51
C GLN A 61 11.96 -10.97 19.05
N ALA A 62 12.22 -12.14 19.63
CA ALA A 62 11.69 -13.41 19.14
C ALA A 62 10.14 -13.50 19.13
N ASP A 63 9.48 -12.81 20.06
CA ASP A 63 8.03 -12.76 20.23
C ASP A 63 7.40 -11.47 19.68
N GLU A 64 8.22 -10.54 19.17
CA GLU A 64 7.70 -9.33 18.55
C GLU A 64 7.14 -9.63 17.15
N ILE A 65 6.03 -8.97 16.85
CA ILE A 65 5.29 -9.10 15.61
C ILE A 65 5.42 -7.84 14.77
N THR A 66 5.37 -8.00 13.45
CA THR A 66 5.26 -6.89 12.51
C THR A 66 4.28 -7.22 11.40
N THR A 67 3.74 -6.18 10.75
CA THR A 67 2.79 -6.35 9.65
C THR A 67 3.47 -6.21 8.30
N VAL A 68 3.30 -7.22 7.45
CA VAL A 68 3.83 -7.27 6.09
C VAL A 68 2.72 -7.52 5.07
N ILE A 69 2.95 -7.10 3.83
CA ILE A 69 2.12 -7.43 2.69
C ILE A 69 2.78 -8.57 1.93
N VAL A 70 2.09 -9.71 1.84
CA VAL A 70 2.53 -10.92 1.15
C VAL A 70 1.78 -11.01 -0.16
N ARG A 71 2.49 -10.93 -1.30
CA ARG A 71 1.91 -11.10 -2.64
C ARG A 71 2.17 -12.51 -3.15
N LEU A 72 1.18 -13.14 -3.77
CA LEU A 72 1.33 -14.44 -4.40
C LEU A 72 1.71 -14.33 -5.87
N LYS A 73 2.48 -15.32 -6.36
CA LYS A 73 2.94 -15.37 -7.76
C LYS A 73 1.80 -15.54 -8.75
N ALA A 74 0.80 -16.34 -8.37
CA ALA A 74 -0.36 -16.57 -9.22
C ALA A 74 -1.19 -15.29 -9.31
N GLN A 75 -1.54 -14.87 -10.52
CA GLN A 75 -2.29 -13.63 -10.76
C GLN A 75 -3.33 -13.89 -11.83
N ALA A 76 -4.52 -13.28 -11.69
CA ALA A 76 -5.58 -13.41 -12.69
C ALA A 76 -5.15 -12.75 -14.00
N ASN A 77 -5.41 -13.39 -15.14
CA ASN A 77 -5.14 -12.80 -16.45
C ASN A 77 -6.26 -11.83 -16.86
N LEU A 78 -6.20 -10.60 -16.36
CA LEU A 78 -7.21 -9.58 -16.63
C LEU A 78 -7.21 -9.09 -18.09
N LEU A 79 -6.07 -9.21 -18.80
CA LEU A 79 -5.95 -8.81 -20.20
C LEU A 79 -6.79 -9.68 -21.15
N ALA A 80 -7.16 -10.89 -20.72
CA ALA A 80 -8.06 -11.77 -21.47
C ALA A 80 -9.54 -11.30 -21.44
N ILE A 81 -9.88 -10.35 -20.57
CA ILE A 81 -11.27 -9.88 -20.39
C ILE A 81 -11.49 -8.65 -21.26
N THR A 82 -12.10 -8.86 -22.44
CA THR A 82 -12.24 -7.81 -23.48
C THR A 82 -13.68 -7.34 -23.70
N ASP A 83 -14.61 -7.68 -22.82
CA ASP A 83 -16.01 -7.31 -22.95
C ASP A 83 -16.20 -5.79 -23.04
N ARG A 84 -16.96 -5.33 -24.04
CA ARG A 84 -17.21 -3.88 -24.24
C ARG A 84 -18.19 -3.32 -23.22
N ASN A 85 -19.18 -4.12 -22.83
CA ASN A 85 -20.13 -3.73 -21.80
C ASN A 85 -19.41 -3.61 -20.45
N ARG A 86 -19.43 -2.40 -19.85
CA ARG A 86 -18.71 -2.10 -18.60
C ARG A 86 -19.12 -3.05 -17.47
N ARG A 87 -20.42 -3.24 -17.26
CA ARG A 87 -20.94 -4.09 -16.18
C ARG A 87 -20.46 -5.53 -16.32
N ILE A 88 -20.66 -6.14 -17.49
CA ILE A 88 -20.21 -7.53 -17.75
C ILE A 88 -18.68 -7.65 -17.58
N ARG A 89 -17.93 -6.64 -18.05
CA ARG A 89 -16.47 -6.62 -17.90
C ARG A 89 -16.04 -6.59 -16.43
N ILE A 90 -16.65 -5.72 -15.63
CA ILE A 90 -16.35 -5.56 -14.20
C ILE A 90 -16.69 -6.85 -13.44
N GLU A 91 -17.88 -7.42 -13.65
CA GLU A 91 -18.28 -8.70 -13.06
C GLU A 91 -17.25 -9.80 -13.35
N LYS A 92 -16.81 -9.93 -14.61
CA LYS A 92 -15.76 -10.90 -14.99
C LYS A 92 -14.41 -10.62 -14.34
N VAL A 93 -14.02 -9.36 -14.19
CA VAL A 93 -12.77 -8.96 -13.51
C VAL A 93 -12.81 -9.38 -12.05
N ILE A 94 -13.88 -9.02 -11.33
CA ILE A 94 -14.05 -9.36 -9.91
C ILE A 94 -14.04 -10.88 -9.74
N ASN A 95 -14.84 -11.60 -10.54
CA ASN A 95 -14.88 -13.07 -10.49
C ASN A 95 -13.51 -13.70 -10.79
N ALA A 96 -12.75 -13.19 -11.76
CA ALA A 96 -11.42 -13.71 -12.06
C ALA A 96 -10.45 -13.51 -10.89
N LEU A 97 -10.50 -12.36 -10.23
CA LEU A 97 -9.69 -12.05 -9.05
C LEU A 97 -10.07 -12.91 -7.84
N GLN A 98 -11.36 -12.98 -7.51
CA GLN A 98 -11.88 -13.79 -6.40
C GLN A 98 -11.58 -15.28 -6.61
N ASN A 99 -11.79 -15.81 -7.82
CA ASN A 99 -11.47 -17.21 -8.13
C ASN A 99 -9.96 -17.49 -8.00
N MET A 100 -9.10 -16.56 -8.44
CA MET A 100 -7.65 -16.70 -8.27
C MET A 100 -7.26 -16.76 -6.80
N ALA A 101 -7.79 -15.86 -5.98
CA ALA A 101 -7.55 -15.84 -4.54
C ALA A 101 -8.04 -17.14 -3.86
N ASN A 102 -9.30 -17.52 -4.08
CA ASN A 102 -9.89 -18.73 -3.52
C ASN A 102 -9.15 -20.00 -3.92
N ALA A 103 -8.58 -20.05 -5.13
CA ALA A 103 -7.82 -21.20 -5.59
C ALA A 103 -6.40 -21.29 -4.99
N THR A 104 -5.81 -20.16 -4.58
CA THR A 104 -4.37 -20.10 -4.29
C THR A 104 -4.01 -19.74 -2.85
N GLN A 105 -4.91 -19.11 -2.09
CA GLN A 105 -4.61 -18.63 -0.74
C GLN A 105 -4.80 -19.70 0.36
N ASN A 106 -5.63 -20.72 0.13
CA ASN A 106 -6.04 -21.71 1.15
C ASN A 106 -4.89 -22.32 1.94
N ARG A 107 -3.77 -22.67 1.29
CA ARG A 107 -2.61 -23.29 1.95
C ARG A 107 -1.91 -22.33 2.90
N ILE A 108 -1.74 -21.08 2.48
CA ILE A 108 -1.13 -20.04 3.31
C ILE A 108 -2.06 -19.69 4.47
N GLU A 109 -3.36 -19.55 4.22
CA GLU A 109 -4.31 -19.29 5.31
C GLU A 109 -4.33 -20.42 6.35
N ALA A 110 -4.27 -21.68 5.93
CA ALA A 110 -4.18 -22.82 6.84
C ALA A 110 -2.90 -22.77 7.69
N LEU A 111 -1.76 -22.42 7.08
CA LEU A 111 -0.50 -22.20 7.79
C LEU A 111 -0.63 -21.07 8.82
N LEU A 112 -1.15 -19.92 8.42
CA LEU A 112 -1.32 -18.76 9.30
C LEU A 112 -2.24 -19.05 10.47
N ARG A 113 -3.37 -19.76 10.26
CA ARG A 113 -4.27 -20.21 11.33
C ARG A 113 -3.56 -21.17 12.30
N SER A 114 -2.71 -22.07 11.80
CA SER A 114 -1.90 -22.95 12.65
C SER A 114 -0.92 -22.15 13.51
N ARG A 115 -0.22 -21.16 12.94
CA ARG A 115 0.74 -20.32 13.66
C ARG A 115 0.06 -19.34 14.62
N ALA A 116 -1.17 -18.91 14.33
CA ALA A 116 -2.00 -18.14 15.25
C ALA A 116 -2.31 -18.95 16.53
N ALA A 117 -2.59 -20.25 16.41
CA ALA A 117 -2.81 -21.13 17.57
C ALA A 117 -1.54 -21.32 18.43
N GLU A 118 -0.36 -21.03 17.87
CA GLU A 118 0.93 -21.02 18.59
C GLU A 118 1.28 -19.63 19.16
N GLY A 119 0.44 -18.61 18.96
CA GLY A 119 0.70 -17.23 19.38
C GLY A 119 1.69 -16.47 18.51
N LYS A 120 2.01 -16.97 17.31
CA LYS A 120 3.00 -16.38 16.39
C LYS A 120 2.41 -15.49 15.30
N VAL A 121 1.10 -15.56 15.11
CA VAL A 121 0.33 -14.71 14.20
C VAL A 121 -0.76 -14.06 15.03
N ASP A 122 -0.80 -12.74 15.03
CA ASP A 122 -1.85 -11.95 15.69
C ASP A 122 -3.10 -11.92 14.81
N GLN A 123 -2.92 -11.53 13.54
CA GLN A 123 -4.00 -11.41 12.56
C GLN A 123 -3.48 -11.51 11.13
N PHE A 124 -4.39 -11.82 10.21
CA PHE A 124 -4.15 -11.67 8.79
C PHE A 124 -5.44 -11.32 8.05
N GLU A 125 -5.30 -10.58 6.95
CA GLU A 125 -6.39 -10.19 6.07
C GLU A 125 -6.07 -10.65 4.64
N SER A 126 -7.03 -11.34 4.01
CA SER A 126 -6.91 -11.86 2.65
C SER A 126 -7.46 -10.84 1.64
N PHE A 127 -6.70 -10.63 0.56
CA PHE A 127 -7.06 -9.71 -0.53
C PHE A 127 -7.12 -10.45 -1.85
N TRP A 128 -8.27 -10.38 -2.50
CA TRP A 128 -8.44 -10.88 -3.86
C TRP A 128 -7.97 -9.88 -4.91
N VAL A 129 -7.99 -8.58 -4.61
CA VAL A 129 -7.69 -7.52 -5.60
C VAL A 129 -6.26 -7.59 -6.16
N PHE A 130 -5.29 -8.07 -5.38
CA PHE A 130 -3.90 -8.27 -5.82
C PHE A 130 -3.39 -9.72 -5.63
N ASN A 131 -4.29 -10.62 -5.22
CA ASN A 131 -3.98 -11.97 -4.75
C ASN A 131 -2.84 -12.02 -3.73
N GLY A 132 -3.15 -11.69 -2.49
CA GLY A 132 -2.20 -11.75 -1.38
C GLY A 132 -2.85 -11.45 -0.04
N LEU A 133 -2.02 -11.23 0.98
CA LEU A 133 -2.46 -11.08 2.36
C LEU A 133 -1.70 -9.96 3.07
N ALA A 134 -2.35 -9.24 3.98
CA ALA A 134 -1.66 -8.53 5.04
C ALA A 134 -1.52 -9.49 6.23
N VAL A 135 -0.32 -9.64 6.78
CA VAL A 135 -0.03 -10.60 7.85
C VAL A 135 0.72 -9.91 8.97
N THR A 136 0.18 -9.98 10.18
CA THR A 136 0.84 -9.50 11.41
C THR A 136 1.37 -10.72 12.17
N ALA A 137 2.69 -10.92 12.13
CA ALA A 137 3.32 -12.13 12.63
C ALA A 137 4.76 -11.92 13.09
N THR A 138 5.30 -12.92 13.79
CA THR A 138 6.70 -12.99 14.22
C THR A 138 7.66 -13.17 13.04
N ALA A 139 8.93 -12.87 13.26
CA ALA A 139 9.96 -12.95 12.22
C ALA A 139 10.14 -14.37 11.63
N ASP A 140 10.01 -15.42 12.43
CA ASP A 140 10.12 -16.80 11.98
C ASP A 140 8.97 -17.21 11.05
N VAL A 141 7.74 -16.74 11.32
CA VAL A 141 6.60 -16.95 10.42
C VAL A 141 6.78 -16.20 9.10
N ILE A 142 7.29 -14.98 9.12
CA ILE A 142 7.55 -14.21 7.89
C ILE A 142 8.64 -14.90 7.04
N ALA A 143 9.68 -15.45 7.68
CA ALA A 143 10.68 -16.27 7.00
C ALA A 143 10.11 -17.59 6.45
N GLU A 144 9.18 -18.22 7.18
CA GLU A 144 8.46 -19.42 6.71
C GLU A 144 7.62 -19.11 5.46
N LEU A 145 6.90 -17.99 5.44
CA LEU A 145 6.14 -17.54 4.26
C LEU A 145 7.06 -17.29 3.06
N ALA A 146 8.22 -16.65 3.26
CA ALA A 146 9.20 -16.42 2.19
C ALA A 146 9.73 -17.74 1.59
N ALA A 147 9.79 -18.82 2.38
CA ALA A 147 10.20 -20.14 1.90
C ALA A 147 9.16 -20.82 0.99
N LEU A 148 7.90 -20.39 1.02
CA LEU A 148 6.84 -21.01 0.22
C LEU A 148 7.00 -20.68 -1.28
N PRO A 149 6.93 -21.69 -2.18
CA PRO A 149 7.10 -21.47 -3.61
C PRO A 149 6.03 -20.55 -4.23
N GLU A 150 4.83 -20.51 -3.65
CA GLU A 150 3.70 -19.68 -4.09
C GLU A 150 3.83 -18.18 -3.74
N VAL A 151 4.67 -17.81 -2.76
CA VAL A 151 4.93 -16.42 -2.39
C VAL A 151 5.87 -15.77 -3.41
N ASP A 152 5.47 -14.60 -3.89
CA ASP A 152 6.23 -13.75 -4.83
C ASP A 152 7.11 -12.76 -4.05
N THR A 153 6.48 -11.86 -3.29
CA THR A 153 7.17 -10.80 -2.55
C THR A 153 6.56 -10.60 -1.17
N ILE A 154 7.38 -10.15 -0.24
CA ILE A 154 6.99 -9.68 1.09
C ILE A 154 7.48 -8.24 1.24
N THR A 155 6.55 -7.29 1.30
CA THR A 155 6.81 -5.84 1.36
C THR A 155 6.30 -5.25 2.67
N PRO A 156 6.78 -4.08 3.10
CA PRO A 156 6.29 -3.46 4.34
C PRO A 156 4.82 -3.05 4.21
N ASN A 157 4.06 -3.16 5.31
CA ASN A 157 2.77 -2.48 5.43
C ASN A 157 2.99 -1.01 5.83
N THR A 158 3.62 -0.24 4.94
CA THR A 158 4.00 1.16 5.20
C THR A 158 2.78 2.03 5.50
N THR A 159 2.97 3.04 6.34
CA THR A 159 1.99 4.08 6.61
C THR A 159 2.34 5.34 5.82
N ILE A 160 1.37 5.89 5.09
CA ILE A 160 1.45 7.22 4.47
C ILE A 160 0.63 8.24 5.27
N GLN A 161 1.01 9.51 5.17
CA GLN A 161 0.32 10.61 5.83
C GLN A 161 -0.57 11.36 4.84
N ALA A 162 -1.71 11.85 5.31
CA ALA A 162 -2.61 12.69 4.55
C ALA A 162 -1.87 13.96 4.11
N PRO A 163 -2.15 14.48 2.90
CA PRO A 163 -1.69 15.80 2.52
C PRO A 163 -2.23 16.84 3.51
N ALA A 164 -1.44 17.89 3.77
CA ALA A 164 -1.89 18.95 4.65
C ALA A 164 -3.20 19.57 4.10
N PRO A 165 -4.24 19.73 4.93
CA PRO A 165 -5.49 20.31 4.48
C PRO A 165 -5.26 21.74 3.99
N GLN A 166 -5.91 22.09 2.87
CA GLN A 166 -5.87 23.46 2.39
C GLN A 166 -6.84 24.31 3.22
N THR A 167 -6.33 25.37 3.84
CA THR A 167 -7.19 26.34 4.52
C THR A 167 -7.91 27.20 3.49
N ALA A 168 -9.24 27.30 3.61
CA ALA A 168 -10.04 28.22 2.81
C ALA A 168 -9.69 29.67 3.21
N GLY A 169 -8.90 30.34 2.37
CA GLY A 169 -8.43 31.70 2.63
C GLY A 169 -8.19 32.55 1.38
N GLY A 170 -8.74 32.15 0.23
CA GLY A 170 -8.51 32.82 -1.06
C GLY A 170 -9.79 33.19 -1.79
N THR A 171 -9.69 34.15 -2.71
CA THR A 171 -10.74 34.38 -3.72
C THR A 171 -10.92 33.10 -4.55
N PRO A 172 -12.16 32.65 -4.82
CA PRO A 172 -12.40 31.51 -5.69
C PRO A 172 -11.63 31.65 -6.99
N GLU A 173 -10.73 30.70 -7.27
CA GLU A 173 -10.01 30.69 -8.53
C GLU A 173 -10.95 30.31 -9.67
N PRO A 174 -10.72 30.78 -10.91
CA PRO A 174 -11.52 30.40 -12.06
C PRO A 174 -11.12 29.01 -12.58
N ASN A 175 -10.83 28.05 -11.70
CA ASN A 175 -10.37 26.70 -12.02
C ASN A 175 -11.30 25.99 -13.01
N LEU A 176 -12.62 26.07 -12.80
CA LEU A 176 -13.63 25.48 -13.68
C LEU A 176 -13.60 26.10 -15.09
N ALA A 177 -13.38 27.41 -15.19
CA ALA A 177 -13.23 28.09 -16.47
C ALA A 177 -11.89 27.74 -17.15
N LYS A 178 -10.80 27.60 -16.38
CA LYS A 178 -9.48 27.18 -16.89
C LYS A 178 -9.52 25.79 -17.52
N VAL A 179 -10.33 24.87 -16.98
CA VAL A 179 -10.55 23.53 -17.57
C VAL A 179 -11.75 23.46 -18.52
N ASN A 180 -12.37 24.60 -18.82
CA ASN A 180 -13.51 24.74 -19.73
C ASN A 180 -14.73 23.87 -19.37
N ALA A 181 -14.95 23.58 -18.07
CA ALA A 181 -16.12 22.84 -17.62
C ALA A 181 -17.47 23.51 -18.02
N PRO A 182 -17.61 24.85 -17.99
CA PRO A 182 -18.85 25.51 -18.43
C PRO A 182 -19.26 25.24 -19.87
N ALA A 183 -18.31 24.98 -20.79
CA ALA A 183 -18.65 24.62 -22.16
C ALA A 183 -19.35 23.25 -22.22
N MET A 184 -18.90 22.27 -21.43
CA MET A 184 -19.54 20.96 -21.33
C MET A 184 -20.93 21.06 -20.67
N TRP A 185 -21.07 21.90 -19.65
CA TRP A 185 -22.35 22.15 -19.01
C TRP A 185 -23.36 22.79 -19.98
N SER A 186 -22.92 23.68 -20.86
CA SER A 186 -23.76 24.30 -21.89
C SER A 186 -24.27 23.31 -22.93
N LEU A 187 -23.56 22.18 -23.10
CA LEU A 187 -23.98 21.04 -23.91
C LEU A 187 -24.86 20.04 -23.13
N GLY A 188 -25.13 20.32 -21.85
CA GLY A 188 -25.93 19.46 -20.97
C GLY A 188 -25.14 18.41 -20.18
N PHE A 189 -23.81 18.32 -20.35
CA PHE A 189 -22.99 17.34 -19.66
C PHE A 189 -22.51 17.87 -18.32
N ARG A 190 -23.09 17.37 -17.22
CA ARG A 190 -22.77 17.82 -15.84
C ARG A 190 -22.41 16.67 -14.90
N GLY A 191 -22.26 15.46 -15.43
CA GLY A 191 -21.91 14.25 -14.66
C GLY A 191 -23.09 13.32 -14.37
N GLN A 192 -24.23 13.54 -15.01
CA GLN A 192 -25.43 12.74 -14.77
C GLN A 192 -25.17 11.25 -14.99
N GLY A 193 -25.62 10.41 -14.06
CA GLY A 193 -25.43 8.95 -14.11
C GLY A 193 -24.01 8.48 -13.81
N ILE A 194 -23.08 9.39 -13.52
CA ILE A 194 -21.71 9.06 -13.13
C ILE A 194 -21.62 9.00 -11.61
N VAL A 195 -20.85 8.03 -11.13
CA VAL A 195 -20.49 7.87 -9.72
C VAL A 195 -18.98 8.09 -9.59
N VAL A 196 -18.58 9.04 -8.75
CA VAL A 196 -17.18 9.34 -8.47
C VAL A 196 -16.83 8.86 -7.07
N ALA A 197 -15.71 8.14 -6.93
CA ALA A 197 -15.18 7.73 -5.65
C ALA A 197 -14.01 8.61 -5.23
N ASN A 198 -13.94 8.90 -3.95
CA ASN A 198 -12.78 9.54 -3.32
C ASN A 198 -12.17 8.58 -2.29
N MET A 199 -10.87 8.29 -2.40
CA MET A 199 -10.12 7.58 -1.36
C MET A 199 -9.24 8.59 -0.65
N ASP A 200 -9.67 9.06 0.53
CA ASP A 200 -9.03 10.21 1.18
C ASP A 200 -9.31 10.23 2.70
N THR A 201 -9.27 11.40 3.36
CA THR A 201 -9.53 11.59 4.79
C THR A 201 -10.99 11.43 5.19
N GLY A 202 -11.87 11.30 4.19
CA GLY A 202 -13.31 11.18 4.35
C GLY A 202 -14.06 12.22 3.51
N VAL A 203 -15.37 12.32 3.74
CA VAL A 203 -16.21 13.39 3.15
C VAL A 203 -17.27 13.79 4.16
N ASN A 204 -17.45 15.08 4.42
CA ASN A 204 -18.58 15.57 5.20
C ASN A 204 -19.89 15.43 4.41
N VAL A 205 -20.68 14.39 4.72
CA VAL A 205 -21.97 14.11 4.05
C VAL A 205 -23.01 15.21 4.24
N THR A 206 -22.88 16.04 5.27
CA THR A 206 -23.83 17.13 5.55
C THR A 206 -23.45 18.45 4.88
N HIS A 207 -22.33 18.50 4.15
CA HIS A 207 -21.89 19.72 3.48
C HIS A 207 -22.95 20.16 2.43
N PRO A 208 -23.43 21.42 2.45
CA PRO A 208 -24.53 21.87 1.58
C PRO A 208 -24.32 21.60 0.09
N ASP A 209 -23.09 21.76 -0.41
CA ASP A 209 -22.74 21.51 -1.81
C ASP A 209 -22.52 20.03 -2.17
N LEU A 210 -22.49 19.11 -1.19
CA LEU A 210 -22.20 17.68 -1.42
C LEU A 210 -23.33 16.75 -1.02
N ALA A 211 -24.14 17.13 -0.03
CA ALA A 211 -25.16 16.26 0.57
C ALA A 211 -26.13 15.68 -0.47
N ALA A 212 -26.55 16.50 -1.44
CA ALA A 212 -27.48 16.08 -2.49
C ALA A 212 -26.91 15.06 -3.48
N GLN A 213 -25.58 14.95 -3.59
CA GLN A 213 -24.91 14.01 -4.48
C GLN A 213 -24.42 12.74 -3.78
N TRP A 214 -24.62 12.63 -2.47
CA TRP A 214 -24.36 11.38 -1.77
C TRP A 214 -25.20 10.27 -2.38
N ARG A 215 -24.56 9.19 -2.86
CA ARG A 215 -25.29 8.07 -3.47
C ARG A 215 -26.23 7.38 -2.47
N GLY A 216 -25.85 7.35 -1.19
CA GLY A 216 -26.62 6.68 -0.14
C GLY A 216 -26.45 5.16 -0.12
N GLY A 217 -27.00 4.51 0.90
CA GLY A 217 -26.89 3.05 1.08
C GLY A 217 -25.60 2.61 1.77
N SER A 218 -25.56 1.34 2.16
CA SER A 218 -24.41 0.72 2.84
C SER A 218 -23.21 0.50 1.93
N ASN A 219 -23.39 0.60 0.61
CA ASN A 219 -22.38 0.37 -0.40
C ASN A 219 -21.79 1.69 -0.96
N SER A 220 -21.92 2.80 -0.23
CA SER A 220 -21.41 4.10 -0.66
C SER A 220 -20.31 4.66 0.25
N TRP A 221 -20.11 4.09 1.44
CA TRP A 221 -19.09 4.50 2.40
C TRP A 221 -18.28 3.30 2.87
N PHE A 222 -16.95 3.47 2.95
CA PHE A 222 -16.09 2.49 3.59
C PHE A 222 -15.01 3.16 4.42
N ASP A 223 -14.79 2.66 5.63
CA ASP A 223 -13.69 3.05 6.50
C ASP A 223 -12.90 1.80 6.89
N PRO A 224 -11.75 1.51 6.24
CA PRO A 224 -10.92 0.36 6.57
C PRO A 224 -10.32 0.43 7.98
N ASN A 225 -10.38 1.59 8.66
CA ASN A 225 -9.90 1.76 10.03
C ASN A 225 -10.99 1.46 11.07
N GLY A 226 -12.25 1.29 10.64
CA GLY A 226 -13.38 0.97 11.51
C GLY A 226 -13.76 2.06 12.51
N GLN A 227 -13.28 3.29 12.35
CA GLN A 227 -13.52 4.40 13.27
C GLN A 227 -14.92 5.00 13.05
N HIS A 228 -15.36 5.06 11.80
CA HIS A 228 -16.63 5.62 11.37
C HIS A 228 -17.33 4.69 10.36
N PRO A 229 -17.81 3.51 10.78
CA PRO A 229 -18.20 2.45 9.84
C PRO A 229 -19.47 2.73 9.01
N THR A 230 -20.31 3.70 9.42
CA THR A 230 -21.66 3.87 8.83
C THR A 230 -21.95 5.27 8.29
N THR A 231 -21.22 6.28 8.72
CA THR A 231 -21.54 7.67 8.43
C THR A 231 -20.33 8.35 7.81
N PRO A 232 -20.44 8.89 6.58
CA PRO A 232 -19.36 9.66 6.00
C PRO A 232 -19.07 10.90 6.82
N ILE A 233 -17.82 11.01 7.23
CA ILE A 233 -17.31 12.10 8.05
C ILE A 233 -15.88 12.42 7.62
N ASP A 234 -15.46 13.65 7.86
CA ASP A 234 -14.12 14.13 7.58
C ASP A 234 -13.73 15.15 8.64
N PHE A 235 -12.78 14.79 9.51
CA PHE A 235 -12.26 15.68 10.54
C PHE A 235 -11.07 16.53 10.07
N ASP A 236 -10.44 16.12 8.96
CA ASP A 236 -9.29 16.82 8.40
C ASP A 236 -9.75 17.89 7.39
N GLY A 237 -10.68 17.53 6.50
CA GLY A 237 -11.26 18.40 5.49
C GLY A 237 -10.64 18.26 4.10
N HIS A 238 -9.46 17.64 3.96
CA HIS A 238 -8.81 17.43 2.67
C HIS A 238 -9.69 16.63 1.69
N GLY A 239 -10.29 15.55 2.15
CA GLY A 239 -11.19 14.72 1.35
C GLY A 239 -12.48 15.43 0.95
N THR A 240 -13.07 16.21 1.86
CA THR A 240 -14.25 17.05 1.57
C THR A 240 -13.94 18.10 0.51
N TRP A 241 -12.78 18.77 0.60
CA TRP A 241 -12.34 19.75 -0.39
C TRP A 241 -12.11 19.10 -1.76
N THR A 242 -11.45 17.95 -1.78
CA THR A 242 -11.20 17.17 -3.00
C THR A 242 -12.50 16.74 -3.66
N MET A 243 -13.45 16.22 -2.88
CA MET A 243 -14.78 15.87 -3.37
C MET A 243 -15.54 17.10 -3.92
N GLY A 244 -15.44 18.24 -3.24
CA GLY A 244 -16.00 19.52 -3.70
C GLY A 244 -15.52 19.91 -5.09
N THR A 245 -14.21 19.75 -5.37
CA THR A 245 -13.64 20.03 -6.70
C THR A 245 -14.20 19.11 -7.79
N MET A 246 -14.56 17.88 -7.44
CA MET A 246 -15.13 16.92 -8.39
C MET A 246 -16.63 17.13 -8.62
N VAL A 247 -17.43 17.20 -7.56
CA VAL A 247 -18.90 17.10 -7.65
C VAL A 247 -19.66 18.20 -6.90
N GLY A 248 -18.97 19.18 -6.34
CA GLY A 248 -19.58 20.25 -5.56
C GLY A 248 -20.60 21.07 -6.36
N ARG A 249 -21.76 21.28 -5.75
CA ARG A 249 -22.89 22.01 -6.32
C ARG A 249 -22.81 23.51 -6.05
N ASP A 250 -23.97 24.15 -6.10
CA ASP A 250 -24.23 25.59 -6.14
C ASP A 250 -25.03 26.09 -4.94
N ALA A 251 -24.99 25.40 -3.79
CA ALA A 251 -25.62 25.88 -2.56
C ALA A 251 -25.05 27.25 -2.13
N GLY A 252 -23.78 27.53 -2.47
CA GLY A 252 -23.15 28.85 -2.35
C GLY A 252 -23.47 29.86 -3.46
N GLY A 253 -24.36 29.53 -4.41
CA GLY A 253 -24.78 30.40 -5.52
C GLY A 253 -24.22 30.03 -6.90
N SER A 254 -23.12 29.27 -6.96
CA SER A 254 -22.55 28.76 -8.21
C SER A 254 -21.87 27.42 -8.00
N ALA A 255 -21.93 26.54 -9.01
CA ALA A 255 -21.29 25.23 -8.95
C ALA A 255 -19.78 25.35 -8.71
N ILE A 256 -19.25 24.59 -7.74
CA ILE A 256 -17.80 24.57 -7.41
C ILE A 256 -17.07 23.34 -7.95
N GLY A 257 -17.80 22.29 -8.33
CA GLY A 257 -17.25 21.06 -8.89
C GLY A 257 -17.34 20.97 -10.41
N VAL A 258 -16.46 20.17 -11.01
CA VAL A 258 -16.43 19.93 -12.47
C VAL A 258 -17.67 19.20 -12.96
N ALA A 259 -18.15 18.22 -12.20
CA ALA A 259 -19.28 17.35 -12.52
C ALA A 259 -20.35 17.45 -11.41
N PRO A 260 -21.05 18.60 -11.29
CA PRO A 260 -21.94 18.88 -10.15
C PRO A 260 -23.20 17.99 -10.07
N GLU A 261 -23.48 17.17 -11.08
CA GLU A 261 -24.60 16.22 -11.12
C GLU A 261 -24.15 14.76 -11.10
N ALA A 262 -22.85 14.50 -10.88
CA ALA A 262 -22.37 13.18 -10.54
C ALA A 262 -22.64 12.86 -9.06
N GLN A 263 -23.01 11.62 -8.79
CA GLN A 263 -23.10 11.10 -7.43
C GLN A 263 -21.71 10.75 -6.91
N TRP A 264 -21.57 10.67 -5.59
CA TRP A 264 -20.32 10.25 -4.98
C TRP A 264 -20.45 9.11 -3.97
N ILE A 265 -19.34 8.37 -3.88
CA ILE A 265 -19.02 7.42 -2.82
C ILE A 265 -17.65 7.75 -2.25
N ALA A 266 -17.30 7.22 -1.08
CA ALA A 266 -16.00 7.51 -0.49
C ALA A 266 -15.43 6.36 0.35
N VAL A 267 -14.11 6.27 0.32
CA VAL A 267 -13.31 5.46 1.23
C VAL A 267 -12.48 6.39 2.11
N LYS A 268 -12.66 6.31 3.42
CA LYS A 268 -11.83 7.01 4.41
C LYS A 268 -10.56 6.22 4.69
N ILE A 269 -9.61 6.23 3.75
CA ILE A 269 -8.36 5.48 3.93
C ILE A 269 -7.48 6.05 5.04
N PHE A 270 -7.49 7.38 5.24
CA PHE A 270 -6.76 8.00 6.33
C PHE A 270 -7.61 8.00 7.60
N ASN A 271 -7.06 7.43 8.66
CA ASN A 271 -7.66 7.44 9.98
C ASN A 271 -7.75 8.87 10.56
N ASP A 272 -8.33 9.02 11.75
CA ASP A 272 -8.49 10.32 12.41
C ASP A 272 -7.15 11.00 12.81
N GLN A 273 -6.03 10.30 12.69
CA GLN A 273 -4.68 10.84 12.85
C GLN A 273 -4.00 11.17 11.52
N GLY A 274 -4.74 11.11 10.40
CA GLY A 274 -4.21 11.41 9.07
C GLY A 274 -3.27 10.32 8.52
N SER A 275 -3.36 9.08 9.02
CA SER A 275 -2.50 7.97 8.61
C SER A 275 -3.26 6.90 7.84
N ALA A 276 -2.68 6.37 6.77
CA ALA A 276 -3.23 5.25 6.00
C ALA A 276 -2.17 4.16 5.78
N THR A 277 -2.52 2.90 6.03
CA THR A 277 -1.64 1.75 5.78
C THR A 277 -1.81 1.23 4.35
N VAL A 278 -0.78 0.56 3.80
CA VAL A 278 -0.90 -0.14 2.51
C VAL A 278 -2.04 -1.16 2.51
N ALA A 279 -2.23 -1.90 3.61
CA ALA A 279 -3.35 -2.83 3.79
C ALA A 279 -4.70 -2.10 3.69
N GLY A 280 -4.87 -0.98 4.40
CA GLY A 280 -6.11 -0.18 4.34
C GLY A 280 -6.38 0.41 2.94
N ILE A 281 -5.34 0.79 2.21
CA ILE A 281 -5.44 1.24 0.81
C ILE A 281 -5.92 0.08 -0.08
N HIS A 282 -5.35 -1.12 0.06
CA HIS A 282 -5.80 -2.29 -0.70
C HIS A 282 -7.23 -2.70 -0.35
N ALA A 283 -7.62 -2.64 0.92
CA ALA A 283 -9.00 -2.85 1.36
C ALA A 283 -9.95 -1.85 0.67
N GLY A 284 -9.54 -0.58 0.58
CA GLY A 284 -10.29 0.46 -0.12
C GLY A 284 -10.49 0.17 -1.61
N TYR A 285 -9.43 -0.22 -2.33
CA TYR A 285 -9.55 -0.59 -3.75
C TYR A 285 -10.40 -1.83 -3.96
N GLN A 286 -10.26 -2.82 -3.09
CA GLN A 286 -11.07 -4.03 -3.13
C GLN A 286 -12.56 -3.69 -2.94
N TRP A 287 -12.87 -2.86 -1.94
CA TRP A 287 -14.23 -2.39 -1.69
C TRP A 287 -14.78 -1.59 -2.88
N LEU A 288 -14.01 -0.68 -3.49
CA LEU A 288 -14.48 0.08 -4.65
C LEU A 288 -14.80 -0.79 -5.87
N LEU A 289 -14.17 -1.97 -5.98
CA LEU A 289 -14.49 -2.92 -7.04
C LEU A 289 -15.73 -3.75 -6.74
N ASP A 290 -16.12 -3.94 -5.48
CA ASP A 290 -17.31 -4.73 -5.10
C ASP A 290 -17.94 -4.20 -3.79
N PRO A 291 -18.54 -2.99 -3.80
CA PRO A 291 -18.95 -2.28 -2.57
C PRO A 291 -20.02 -3.01 -1.73
N ASP A 292 -20.90 -3.79 -2.35
CA ASP A 292 -21.91 -4.60 -1.68
C ASP A 292 -21.53 -6.09 -1.55
N GLY A 293 -20.37 -6.49 -2.08
CA GLY A 293 -19.90 -7.88 -2.09
C GLY A 293 -20.64 -8.78 -3.06
N ASN A 294 -21.40 -8.23 -4.02
CA ASN A 294 -22.08 -8.94 -5.07
C ASN A 294 -21.56 -8.51 -6.45
N PRO A 295 -20.67 -9.27 -7.09
CA PRO A 295 -20.10 -8.93 -8.39
C PRO A 295 -21.11 -8.71 -9.52
N ALA A 296 -22.36 -9.15 -9.36
CA ALA A 296 -23.42 -8.99 -10.34
C ALA A 296 -24.14 -7.62 -10.28
N THR A 297 -23.95 -6.82 -9.23
CA THR A 297 -24.50 -5.46 -9.12
C THR A 297 -23.63 -4.46 -9.87
N ASP A 298 -24.23 -3.33 -10.27
CA ASP A 298 -23.51 -2.24 -10.95
C ASP A 298 -23.39 -1.05 -10.00
N ASP A 299 -22.62 -1.24 -8.95
CA ASP A 299 -22.40 -0.26 -7.88
C ASP A 299 -20.94 0.19 -7.74
N THR A 300 -20.07 -0.27 -8.65
CA THR A 300 -18.71 0.26 -8.80
C THR A 300 -18.71 1.71 -9.29
N PRO A 301 -17.80 2.57 -8.79
CA PRO A 301 -17.67 3.92 -9.29
C PRO A 301 -17.15 3.92 -10.73
N HIS A 302 -17.45 4.99 -11.45
CA HIS A 302 -16.95 5.23 -12.80
C HIS A 302 -15.54 5.84 -12.78
N VAL A 303 -15.23 6.59 -11.73
CA VAL A 303 -13.96 7.29 -11.53
C VAL A 303 -13.53 7.10 -10.08
N VAL A 304 -12.25 6.83 -9.85
CA VAL A 304 -11.64 6.81 -8.51
C VAL A 304 -10.59 7.91 -8.48
N ASN A 305 -10.69 8.80 -7.50
CA ASN A 305 -9.72 9.87 -7.26
C ASN A 305 -8.87 9.58 -6.02
N ASN A 306 -7.56 9.76 -6.17
CA ASN A 306 -6.56 9.64 -5.12
C ASN A 306 -5.73 10.93 -5.10
N SER A 307 -6.06 11.87 -4.21
CA SER A 307 -5.35 13.16 -4.09
C SER A 307 -4.18 13.10 -3.12
N TRP A 308 -3.45 11.99 -3.10
CA TRP A 308 -2.34 11.73 -2.19
C TRP A 308 -1.23 10.99 -2.93
N THR A 309 -0.04 10.93 -2.34
CA THR A 309 1.12 10.27 -2.94
C THR A 309 1.63 9.13 -2.07
N TYR A 310 2.24 8.14 -2.73
CA TYR A 310 3.06 7.12 -2.11
C TYR A 310 4.50 7.43 -2.46
N SER A 311 5.31 7.85 -1.47
CA SER A 311 6.71 8.26 -1.65
C SER A 311 7.65 7.35 -0.88
#